data_AF-A0A2I2GIY1-F1
#
_entry.id   AF-A0A2I2GIY1-F1
#
_cell.length_a   1.000
_cell.length_b   1.000
_cell.length_c   1.000
_cell.angle_alpha   90.00
_cell.angle_beta   90.00
_cell.angle_gamma   90.00
#
_symmetry.space_group_name_H-M   'P 1'
#
loop_
_entity.id
_entity.type
_entity.pdbx_description
1 polymer ?
#
loop_
_entity_poly.entity_id
_entity_poly.type
_entity_poly.pdbx_seq_one_letter_code
_entity_poly.pdbx_strand_id
1 'polypeptide(L)'
;MSDSLYGAPRPKSTSKSDAPSASNLAFTTTLSSLISQDTKGSSRGGRPRPARTGKSDIFAQHNKGAQKRAAADLRDDEHGVFQQHQRTADIGGVDAAALHRSKRRMQEKARVYEELKSGAYLAADSDDDDDVYKGGGEAGGADAYLARLRRKEREGLVDFDRKWADAERAKGSGSDEEEDGDEEDDENASVVSYEDELGRTRRGTRAEAARAARVKAEESGERSNMQERWRPSRPENLIYGETVQAEAFNPSAAAASQMSYLATRRDRSATPPGESHYDADAEVRNRGTGFYAFSKDENVRRQQMEELVSARDETQREREARQKRRAEREQIKDERRKKIGELRSKRRAEMFLAGLGNVGDWSGSTPVEADA
;
A
#
# COMPACT_ATOMS: atom_id res chain seq x y z
N MET A 1 49.88 10.09 31.30
CA MET A 1 49.05 8.92 30.97
C MET A 1 47.62 9.28 31.30
N SER A 2 46.82 9.59 30.28
CA SER A 2 45.41 9.92 30.41
C SER A 2 44.66 9.01 29.44
N ASP A 3 44.23 7.86 29.95
CA ASP A 3 43.46 6.88 29.19
C ASP A 3 42.04 7.41 28.96
N SER A 4 41.74 7.67 27.69
CA SER A 4 40.43 8.09 27.24
C SER A 4 39.53 6.86 27.12
N LEU A 5 38.53 6.75 27.99
CA LEU A 5 37.64 5.59 28.18
C LEU A 5 36.59 5.40 27.07
N TYR A 6 36.63 6.20 26.01
CA TYR A 6 35.82 6.00 24.80
C TYR A 6 36.74 6.11 23.59
N GLY A 7 36.78 5.03 22.79
CA GLY A 7 37.68 4.87 21.65
C GLY A 7 37.59 6.02 20.65
N ALA A 8 38.75 6.48 20.19
CA ALA A 8 38.84 7.53 19.18
C ALA A 8 38.22 7.03 17.84
N PRO A 9 37.34 7.80 17.19
CA PRO A 9 36.78 7.39 15.91
C PRO A 9 37.86 7.40 14.82
N ARG A 10 37.91 6.33 14.03
CA ARG A 10 38.88 6.16 12.92
C ARG A 10 38.69 7.25 11.84
N PRO A 11 39.77 7.79 11.24
CA PRO A 11 39.65 8.74 10.15
C PRO A 11 39.15 8.04 8.88
N LYS A 12 38.08 8.58 8.27
CA LYS A 12 37.57 8.09 6.99
C LYS A 12 38.51 8.52 5.86
N SER A 13 39.04 7.55 5.10
CA SER A 13 39.75 7.80 3.85
C SER A 13 38.75 8.27 2.78
N THR A 14 39.02 9.40 2.15
CA THR A 14 38.26 9.88 0.99
C THR A 14 38.94 9.36 -0.27
N SER A 15 38.34 8.39 -0.96
CA SER A 15 38.71 8.05 -2.33
C SER A 15 38.41 9.24 -3.24
N LYS A 16 39.41 9.67 -4.01
CA LYS A 16 39.28 10.69 -5.04
C LYS A 16 38.88 10.01 -6.36
N SER A 17 37.61 10.11 -6.73
CA SER A 17 37.19 10.08 -8.13
C SER A 17 35.72 10.44 -8.18
N ASP A 18 35.41 11.61 -8.75
CA ASP A 18 34.38 11.79 -9.77
C ASP A 18 34.40 13.26 -10.19
N ALA A 19 34.51 13.48 -11.50
CA ALA A 19 34.44 14.81 -12.08
C ALA A 19 33.14 15.51 -11.62
N PRO A 20 33.19 16.81 -11.24
CA PRO A 20 32.02 17.46 -10.68
C PRO A 20 30.89 17.52 -11.71
N SER A 21 29.81 16.80 -11.43
CA SER A 21 28.54 16.90 -12.15
C SER A 21 28.09 18.36 -12.21
N ALA A 22 27.41 18.75 -13.30
CA ALA A 22 27.02 20.14 -13.60
C ALA A 22 26.27 20.86 -12.45
N SER A 23 25.57 20.10 -11.61
CA SER A 23 24.92 20.61 -10.39
C SER A 23 25.90 21.10 -9.32
N ASN A 24 27.03 20.41 -9.13
CA ASN A 24 28.08 20.81 -8.19
C ASN A 24 28.88 22.02 -8.70
N LEU A 25 29.07 22.14 -10.02
CA LEU A 25 29.65 23.35 -10.64
C LEU A 25 28.74 24.58 -10.48
N ALA A 26 27.42 24.42 -10.62
CA ALA A 26 26.46 25.51 -10.36
C ALA A 26 26.43 25.93 -8.88
N PHE A 27 26.59 24.99 -7.96
CA PHE A 27 26.61 25.28 -6.52
C PHE A 27 27.92 25.95 -6.07
N THR A 28 29.05 25.53 -6.62
CA THR A 28 30.37 26.11 -6.30
C THR A 28 30.55 27.50 -6.90
N THR A 29 30.04 27.75 -8.11
CA THR A 29 30.05 29.10 -8.72
C THR A 29 29.17 30.08 -7.95
N THR A 30 28.02 29.65 -7.44
CA THR A 30 27.15 30.50 -6.61
C THR A 30 27.75 30.77 -5.23
N LEU A 31 28.39 29.79 -4.59
CA LEU A 31 29.11 30.00 -3.33
C LEU A 31 30.32 30.92 -3.50
N SER A 32 31.10 30.75 -4.58
CA SER A 32 32.22 31.62 -4.93
C SER A 32 31.78 33.07 -5.14
N SER A 33 30.64 33.29 -5.80
CA SER A 33 30.05 34.61 -5.97
C SER A 33 29.59 35.23 -4.65
N LEU A 34 29.03 34.44 -3.73
CA LEU A 34 28.61 34.91 -2.41
C LEU A 34 29.80 35.27 -1.51
N ILE A 35 30.87 34.47 -1.54
CA ILE A 35 32.10 34.75 -0.77
C ILE A 35 32.81 35.99 -1.34
N SER A 36 32.80 36.18 -2.66
CA SER A 36 33.34 37.39 -3.28
C SER A 36 32.51 38.65 -3.00
N GLN A 37 31.20 38.52 -2.77
CA GLN A 37 30.34 39.63 -2.34
C GLN A 37 30.60 40.07 -0.89
N ASP A 38 31.04 39.16 -0.02
CA ASP A 38 31.27 39.44 1.41
C ASP A 38 32.63 40.09 1.71
N THR A 39 33.55 40.14 0.73
CA THR A 39 34.88 40.77 0.89
C THR A 39 34.92 42.26 0.57
N LYS A 40 33.79 42.89 0.21
CA LYS A 40 33.70 44.34 0.02
C LYS A 40 33.19 45.05 1.27
N GLY A 41 34.13 45.37 2.17
CA GLY A 41 34.07 46.59 2.97
C GLY A 41 33.77 46.41 4.46
N SER A 42 34.84 46.29 5.25
CA SER A 42 34.84 46.62 6.67
C SER A 42 34.97 48.14 6.86
N SER A 43 34.00 48.79 7.51
CA SER A 43 34.25 50.01 8.28
C SER A 43 33.28 50.15 9.45
N ARG A 44 33.86 50.33 10.63
CA ARG A 44 33.24 50.53 11.94
C ARG A 44 32.25 51.70 11.96
N GLY A 45 31.09 51.49 12.58
CA GLY A 45 30.10 52.53 12.89
C GLY A 45 28.69 51.95 12.93
N GLY A 46 28.12 51.83 14.13
CA GLY A 46 26.76 51.31 14.33
C GLY A 46 25.75 52.01 13.42
N ARG A 47 24.97 51.22 12.69
CA ARG A 47 23.91 51.69 11.77
C ARG A 47 22.62 50.90 11.97
N PRO A 48 21.46 51.54 11.72
CA PRO A 48 20.16 51.14 12.20
C PRO A 48 19.66 49.87 11.51
N ARG A 49 18.75 49.16 12.19
CA ARG A 49 18.06 47.97 11.68
C ARG A 49 17.52 48.22 10.26
N PRO A 50 17.82 47.35 9.27
CA PRO A 50 17.16 47.42 7.98
C PRO A 50 15.67 47.11 8.19
N ALA A 51 14.81 48.07 7.86
CA ALA A 51 13.38 47.84 7.75
C ALA A 51 13.17 46.69 6.75
N ARG A 52 12.30 45.73 7.11
CA ARG A 52 11.94 44.58 6.28
C ARG A 52 11.57 45.06 4.87
N THR A 53 12.51 45.01 3.94
CA THR A 53 12.17 44.90 2.52
C THR A 53 11.51 43.53 2.39
N GLY A 54 10.20 43.53 2.19
CA GLY A 54 9.42 42.31 2.05
C GLY A 54 10.07 41.43 1.00
N LYS A 55 10.58 40.28 1.45
CA LYS A 55 10.88 39.15 0.56
C LYS A 55 9.64 39.00 -0.31
N SER A 56 9.78 38.95 -1.63
CA SER A 56 8.64 38.73 -2.53
C SER A 56 7.95 37.46 -2.08
N ASP A 57 6.78 37.61 -1.46
CA ASP A 57 6.04 36.51 -0.89
C ASP A 57 5.75 35.53 -2.03
N ILE A 58 6.01 34.25 -1.79
CA ILE A 58 5.72 33.18 -2.75
C ILE A 58 4.21 33.18 -3.08
N PHE A 59 3.39 33.70 -2.16
CA PHE A 59 1.95 33.92 -2.36
C PHE A 59 1.59 35.27 -3.00
N ALA A 60 2.53 36.19 -3.18
CA ALA A 60 2.33 37.44 -3.93
C ALA A 60 2.60 37.30 -5.44
N GLN A 61 3.25 36.21 -5.87
CA GLN A 61 3.38 35.85 -7.29
C GLN A 61 2.03 35.30 -7.79
N HIS A 62 1.09 36.19 -8.09
CA HIS A 62 -0.19 35.81 -8.69
C HIS A 62 0.03 35.11 -10.04
N ASN A 63 -0.63 33.96 -10.26
CA ASN A 63 -0.58 33.23 -11.53
C ASN A 63 -0.74 34.18 -12.72
N LYS A 64 0.12 34.05 -13.75
CA LYS A 64 0.05 34.91 -14.94
C LYS A 64 -1.38 34.85 -15.52
N GLY A 65 -2.08 35.98 -15.48
CA GLY A 65 -3.47 36.10 -15.94
C GLY A 65 -4.56 35.92 -14.88
N ALA A 66 -4.24 35.64 -13.60
CA ALA A 66 -5.24 35.57 -12.53
C ALA A 66 -5.94 36.91 -12.29
N GLN A 67 -5.19 38.01 -12.23
CA GLN A 67 -5.76 39.36 -12.13
C GLN A 67 -6.63 39.72 -13.34
N LYS A 68 -6.28 39.27 -14.55
CA LYS A 68 -7.09 39.51 -15.75
C LYS A 68 -8.43 38.77 -15.70
N ARG A 69 -8.44 37.54 -15.15
CA ARG A 69 -9.67 36.77 -14.93
C ARG A 69 -10.53 37.38 -13.84
N ALA A 70 -9.95 37.71 -12.69
CA ALA A 70 -10.66 38.38 -11.60
C ALA A 70 -11.26 39.73 -12.03
N ALA A 71 -10.54 40.48 -12.86
CA ALA A 71 -11.05 41.74 -13.42
C ALA A 71 -12.12 41.54 -14.50
N ALA A 72 -12.16 40.39 -15.18
CA ALA A 72 -13.25 40.06 -16.10
C ALA A 72 -14.51 39.66 -15.33
N ASP A 73 -14.37 38.86 -14.26
CA ASP A 73 -15.49 38.46 -13.41
C ASP A 73 -16.16 39.67 -12.74
N LEU A 74 -15.38 40.64 -12.23
CA LEU A 74 -15.92 41.89 -11.66
C LEU A 74 -16.65 42.79 -12.67
N ARG A 75 -16.37 42.67 -13.97
CA ARG A 75 -17.08 43.42 -15.01
C ARG A 75 -18.45 42.82 -15.33
N ASP A 76 -18.63 41.51 -15.09
CA ASP A 76 -19.91 40.82 -15.30
C ASP A 76 -20.90 41.02 -14.13
N ASP A 77 -20.44 41.54 -12.98
CA ASP A 77 -21.27 41.74 -11.78
C ASP A 77 -22.01 43.11 -11.74
N GLU A 78 -21.56 44.13 -12.47
CA GLU A 78 -22.14 45.49 -12.39
C GLU A 78 -23.42 45.66 -13.25
N HIS A 79 -23.65 44.78 -14.22
CA HIS A 79 -24.88 44.71 -15.00
C HIS A 79 -25.29 43.25 -15.13
N GLY A 80 -26.43 42.89 -14.53
CA GLY A 80 -26.88 41.52 -14.33
C GLY A 80 -26.67 40.59 -15.53
N VAL A 81 -26.37 39.33 -15.20
CA VAL A 81 -26.10 38.15 -16.04
C VAL A 81 -26.96 38.07 -17.31
N PHE A 82 -26.64 38.89 -18.32
CA PHE A 82 -27.16 38.77 -19.67
C PHE A 82 -25.99 38.36 -20.55
N GLN A 83 -25.92 37.06 -20.88
CA GLN A 83 -25.05 36.58 -21.95
C GLN A 83 -25.45 37.28 -23.26
N GLN A 84 -24.75 38.35 -23.61
CA GLN A 84 -24.92 38.99 -24.91
C GLN A 84 -24.27 38.09 -25.95
N HIS A 85 -25.08 37.34 -26.70
CA HIS A 85 -24.61 36.60 -27.87
C HIS A 85 -24.05 37.59 -28.89
N GLN A 86 -22.73 37.74 -28.93
CA GLN A 86 -22.03 38.50 -29.96
C GLN A 86 -22.33 37.85 -31.31
N ARG A 87 -22.90 38.61 -32.26
CA ARG A 87 -23.11 38.10 -33.61
C ARG A 87 -21.77 38.05 -34.34
N THR A 88 -21.69 37.29 -35.43
CA THR A 88 -20.45 37.19 -36.24
C THR A 88 -19.91 38.53 -36.72
N ALA A 89 -20.76 39.56 -36.79
CA ALA A 89 -20.38 40.94 -37.09
C ALA A 89 -19.63 41.64 -35.94
N ASP A 90 -19.88 41.26 -34.68
CA ASP A 90 -19.35 41.92 -33.48
C ASP A 90 -17.99 41.32 -33.02
N ILE A 91 -17.64 40.13 -33.51
CA ILE A 91 -16.47 39.35 -33.07
C ILE A 91 -15.15 39.89 -33.63
N GLY A 92 -15.20 40.77 -34.63
CA GLY A 92 -14.00 41.33 -35.27
C GLY A 92 -13.15 40.27 -36.01
N GLY A 93 -12.22 40.75 -36.84
CA GLY A 93 -11.27 39.87 -37.53
C GLY A 93 -10.21 39.34 -36.57
N VAL A 94 -10.11 38.02 -36.42
CA VAL A 94 -9.04 37.38 -35.65
C VAL A 94 -7.74 37.42 -36.46
N ASP A 95 -6.63 37.79 -35.83
CA ASP A 95 -5.30 37.78 -36.45
C ASP A 95 -4.97 36.44 -37.11
N ALA A 96 -4.34 36.48 -38.29
CA ALA A 96 -4.06 35.31 -39.12
C ALA A 96 -3.23 34.25 -38.37
N ALA A 97 -2.31 34.67 -37.48
CA ALA A 97 -1.53 33.75 -36.67
C ALA A 97 -2.39 33.03 -35.61
N ALA A 98 -3.39 33.71 -35.03
CA ALA A 98 -4.32 33.10 -34.11
C ALA A 98 -5.29 32.14 -34.83
N LEU A 99 -5.74 32.50 -36.04
CA LEU A 99 -6.56 31.64 -36.90
C LEU A 99 -5.81 30.36 -37.29
N HIS A 100 -4.52 30.45 -37.61
CA HIS A 100 -3.72 29.26 -37.93
C HIS A 100 -3.55 28.34 -36.72
N ARG A 101 -3.30 28.91 -35.52
CA ARG A 101 -3.22 28.15 -34.26
C ARG A 101 -4.55 27.47 -33.92
N SER A 102 -5.68 28.16 -34.09
CA SER A 102 -7.00 27.58 -33.82
C SER A 102 -7.35 26.48 -34.83
N LYS A 103 -7.06 26.68 -36.12
CA LYS A 103 -7.23 25.67 -37.17
C LYS A 103 -6.43 24.41 -36.88
N ARG A 104 -5.16 24.53 -36.49
CA ARG A 104 -4.33 23.39 -36.09
C ARG A 104 -4.92 22.63 -34.90
N ARG A 105 -5.34 23.34 -33.84
CA ARG A 105 -5.98 22.71 -32.67
C ARG A 105 -7.29 22.01 -33.03
N MET A 106 -8.06 22.57 -33.95
CA MET A 106 -9.31 21.97 -34.43
C MET A 106 -9.05 20.69 -35.24
N GLN A 107 -8.00 20.69 -36.06
CA GLN A 107 -7.56 19.48 -36.79
C GLN A 107 -7.05 18.40 -35.85
N GLU A 108 -6.26 18.75 -34.83
CA GLU A 108 -5.81 17.82 -33.80
C GLU A 108 -7.00 17.21 -33.04
N LYS A 109 -7.99 18.03 -32.67
CA LYS A 109 -9.23 17.54 -32.05
C LYS A 109 -10.03 16.65 -33.00
N ALA A 110 -10.19 17.04 -34.26
CA ALA A 110 -10.90 16.23 -35.26
C ALA A 110 -10.27 14.85 -35.41
N ARG A 111 -8.93 14.79 -35.47
CA ARG A 111 -8.19 13.52 -35.50
C ARG A 111 -8.44 12.67 -34.26
N VAL A 112 -8.41 13.26 -33.06
CA VAL A 112 -8.74 12.56 -31.81
C VAL A 112 -10.18 12.05 -31.84
N TYR A 113 -11.14 12.83 -32.33
CA TYR A 113 -12.52 12.39 -32.45
C TYR A 113 -12.71 11.30 -33.50
N GLU A 114 -11.99 11.33 -34.62
CA GLU A 114 -12.01 10.26 -35.62
C GLU A 114 -11.41 8.96 -35.05
N GLU A 115 -10.36 9.06 -34.23
CA GLU A 115 -9.73 7.92 -33.53
C GLU A 115 -10.61 7.34 -32.41
N LEU A 116 -11.30 8.21 -31.65
CA LEU A 116 -12.30 7.79 -30.68
C LEU A 116 -13.53 7.17 -31.38
N LYS A 117 -13.94 7.74 -32.51
CA LYS A 117 -15.09 7.23 -33.28
C LYS A 117 -14.76 5.93 -34.01
N SER A 118 -13.52 5.74 -34.45
CA SER A 118 -13.06 4.49 -35.06
C SER A 118 -12.91 3.35 -34.04
N GLY A 119 -12.92 3.66 -32.74
CA GLY A 119 -12.90 2.66 -31.67
C GLY A 119 -11.54 1.97 -31.48
N ALA A 120 -10.49 2.41 -32.18
CA ALA A 120 -9.15 1.83 -32.09
C ALA A 120 -8.57 1.90 -30.66
N TYR A 121 -8.93 2.94 -29.89
CA TYR A 121 -8.52 3.10 -28.50
C TYR A 121 -9.10 2.05 -27.53
N LEU A 122 -10.18 1.33 -27.90
CA LEU A 122 -10.76 0.24 -27.10
C LEU A 122 -10.13 -1.12 -27.41
N ALA A 123 -9.56 -1.29 -28.60
CA ALA A 123 -8.87 -2.52 -28.98
C ALA A 123 -7.50 -2.65 -28.27
N ALA A 124 -6.86 -1.53 -27.93
CA ALA A 124 -5.54 -1.48 -27.30
C ALA A 124 -5.56 -1.64 -25.75
N ASP A 125 -6.74 -1.63 -25.11
CA ASP A 125 -6.91 -1.96 -23.67
C ASP A 125 -7.11 -3.47 -23.44
N SER A 126 -7.09 -4.28 -24.52
CA SER A 126 -7.33 -5.72 -24.51
C SER A 126 -6.13 -6.56 -24.97
N ASP A 127 -4.97 -5.95 -25.19
CA ASP A 127 -3.77 -6.69 -25.61
C ASP A 127 -2.83 -6.91 -24.42
N ASP A 128 -2.41 -8.17 -24.26
CA ASP A 128 -1.48 -8.68 -23.25
C ASP A 128 -0.23 -7.79 -23.15
N ASP A 129 -0.06 -7.10 -22.03
CA ASP A 129 1.13 -6.28 -21.74
C ASP A 129 2.25 -7.14 -21.12
N ASP A 130 2.54 -8.31 -21.71
CA ASP A 130 3.63 -9.23 -21.30
C ASP A 130 4.65 -9.56 -22.42
N ASP A 131 4.51 -9.06 -23.66
CA ASP A 131 5.41 -9.43 -24.77
C ASP A 131 6.08 -8.26 -25.53
N VAL A 132 6.39 -7.14 -24.87
CA VAL A 132 7.22 -6.06 -25.47
C VAL A 132 8.52 -5.85 -24.69
N TYR A 133 9.36 -6.89 -24.68
CA TYR A 133 10.75 -6.76 -24.27
C TYR A 133 11.73 -7.55 -25.13
N LYS A 134 11.57 -7.61 -26.46
CA LYS A 134 12.68 -7.80 -27.41
C LYS A 134 12.31 -7.30 -28.80
N GLY A 135 13.11 -6.39 -29.35
CA GLY A 135 13.13 -6.10 -30.78
C GLY A 135 13.16 -4.60 -31.10
N GLY A 136 14.35 -4.08 -31.39
CA GLY A 136 14.49 -2.80 -32.06
C GLY A 136 13.87 -2.89 -33.45
N GLY A 137 12.70 -2.29 -33.62
CA GLY A 137 12.00 -2.15 -34.89
C GLY A 137 11.32 -0.79 -34.93
N GLU A 138 11.67 0.00 -35.94
CA GLU A 138 11.23 1.37 -36.15
C GLU A 138 9.72 1.39 -36.48
N ALA A 139 8.86 1.51 -35.46
CA ALA A 139 7.42 1.67 -35.61
C ALA A 139 7.06 3.16 -35.72
N GLY A 140 6.32 3.51 -36.78
CA GLY A 140 6.05 4.88 -37.24
C GLY A 140 5.47 5.84 -36.19
N GLY A 141 5.74 7.14 -36.42
CA GLY A 141 5.70 8.23 -35.42
C GLY A 141 4.39 8.56 -34.70
N ALA A 142 3.28 7.85 -34.93
CA ALA A 142 2.06 7.99 -34.13
C ALA A 142 2.12 7.11 -32.86
N ASP A 143 2.63 5.89 -32.99
CA ASP A 143 2.72 4.92 -31.88
C ASP A 143 3.82 5.31 -30.89
N ALA A 144 4.93 5.83 -31.40
CA ALA A 144 6.04 6.31 -30.60
C ALA A 144 5.64 7.50 -29.69
N TYR A 145 4.72 8.36 -30.14
CA TYR A 145 4.23 9.51 -29.37
C TYR A 145 3.35 9.05 -28.21
N LEU A 146 2.42 8.12 -28.45
CA LEU A 146 1.56 7.54 -27.42
C LEU A 146 2.35 6.67 -26.44
N ALA A 147 3.36 5.93 -26.90
CA ALA A 147 4.26 5.17 -26.03
C ALA A 147 5.12 6.07 -25.14
N ARG A 148 5.50 7.27 -25.61
CA ARG A 148 6.27 8.23 -24.81
C ARG A 148 5.40 8.95 -23.77
N LEU A 149 4.16 9.28 -24.12
CA LEU A 149 3.20 9.88 -23.17
C LEU A 149 2.87 8.89 -22.05
N ARG A 150 2.61 7.62 -22.39
CA ARG A 150 2.36 6.53 -21.42
C ARG A 150 3.56 6.23 -20.52
N ARG A 151 4.79 6.26 -21.04
CA ARG A 151 6.01 6.14 -20.20
C ARG A 151 6.15 7.28 -19.22
N LYS A 152 5.94 8.52 -19.66
CA LYS A 152 6.03 9.70 -18.80
C LYS A 152 4.96 9.71 -17.70
N GLU A 153 3.76 9.19 -17.98
CA GLU A 153 2.70 9.03 -16.98
C GLU A 153 2.97 7.87 -16.01
N ARG A 154 3.54 6.75 -16.48
CA ARG A 154 3.98 5.63 -15.61
C ARG A 154 5.17 5.99 -14.72
N GLU A 155 6.13 6.77 -15.19
CA GLU A 155 7.30 7.21 -14.41
C GLU A 155 6.92 8.13 -13.22
N GLY A 156 5.71 8.72 -13.23
CA GLY A 156 5.19 9.52 -12.12
C GLY A 156 4.32 8.76 -11.12
N LEU A 157 3.90 7.52 -11.43
CA LEU A 157 3.05 6.70 -10.57
C LEU A 157 3.88 5.60 -9.90
N VAL A 158 3.87 5.56 -8.57
CA VAL A 158 4.50 4.48 -7.80
C VAL A 158 3.62 3.24 -7.88
N ASP A 159 4.12 2.19 -8.53
CA ASP A 159 3.50 0.86 -8.51
C ASP A 159 3.92 0.13 -7.22
N PHE A 160 3.01 0.08 -6.26
CA PHE A 160 3.27 -0.49 -4.93
C PHE A 160 3.45 -2.00 -4.95
N ASP A 161 2.79 -2.71 -5.87
CA ASP A 161 2.87 -4.17 -5.97
C ASP A 161 4.23 -4.58 -6.53
N ARG A 162 4.71 -3.85 -7.56
CA ARG A 162 6.05 -4.02 -8.10
C ARG A 162 7.15 -3.63 -7.11
N LYS A 163 6.95 -2.52 -6.38
CA LYS A 163 7.90 -2.07 -5.34
C LYS A 163 8.02 -3.08 -4.18
N TRP A 164 6.91 -3.74 -3.83
CA TRP A 164 6.92 -4.79 -2.81
C TRP A 164 7.63 -6.06 -3.32
N ALA A 165 7.37 -6.48 -4.55
CA ALA A 165 8.04 -7.62 -5.18
C ALA A 165 9.57 -7.42 -5.33
N ASP A 166 10.00 -6.23 -5.73
CA ASP A 166 11.43 -5.89 -5.82
C ASP A 166 12.11 -5.84 -4.44
N ALA A 167 11.38 -5.42 -3.39
CA ALA A 167 11.89 -5.43 -2.02
C ALA A 167 12.07 -6.85 -1.46
N GLU A 168 11.16 -7.78 -1.79
CA GLU A 168 11.30 -9.20 -1.41
C GLU A 168 12.47 -9.87 -2.15
N ARG A 169 12.67 -9.56 -3.44
CA ARG A 169 13.84 -10.04 -4.20
C ARG A 169 15.15 -9.47 -3.65
N ALA A 170 15.18 -8.20 -3.27
CA ALA A 170 16.35 -7.57 -2.69
C ALA A 170 16.72 -8.16 -1.31
N LYS A 171 15.73 -8.54 -0.50
CA LYS A 171 15.96 -9.28 0.76
C LYS A 171 16.50 -10.70 0.52
N GLY A 172 16.10 -11.36 -0.56
CA GLY A 172 16.59 -12.69 -0.93
C GLY A 172 18.02 -12.72 -1.49
N SER A 173 18.61 -11.56 -1.81
CA SER A 173 19.94 -11.45 -2.46
C SER A 173 21.04 -10.92 -1.53
N GLY A 174 20.75 -10.74 -0.24
CA GLY A 174 21.66 -10.11 0.72
C GLY A 174 21.80 -10.86 2.04
N SER A 175 21.88 -12.19 2.00
CA SER A 175 22.32 -12.97 3.16
C SER A 175 23.73 -13.46 2.91
N ASP A 176 24.63 -12.77 3.60
CA ASP A 176 26.00 -13.11 3.95
C ASP A 176 26.15 -14.64 4.18
N GLU A 177 27.09 -15.24 3.45
CA GLU A 177 27.57 -16.60 3.64
C GLU A 177 28.44 -16.63 4.91
N GLU A 178 27.91 -17.16 6.01
CA GLU A 178 28.70 -17.74 7.10
C GLU A 178 27.85 -18.86 7.74
N GLU A 179 27.87 -20.04 7.13
CA GLU A 179 27.36 -21.27 7.76
C GLU A 179 28.53 -22.26 7.87
N ASP A 180 29.28 -22.08 8.96
CA ASP A 180 30.16 -23.09 9.56
C ASP A 180 29.29 -23.93 10.50
N GLY A 181 29.22 -25.24 10.27
CA GLY A 181 28.37 -26.14 11.07
C GLY A 181 28.17 -27.53 10.50
N ASP A 182 29.23 -28.35 10.59
CA ASP A 182 29.24 -29.80 10.78
C ASP A 182 28.30 -30.69 9.92
N GLU A 183 28.94 -31.47 9.04
CA GLU A 183 28.38 -32.66 8.40
C GLU A 183 28.12 -33.76 9.45
N GLU A 184 27.04 -33.65 10.22
CA GLU A 184 26.48 -34.79 10.94
C GLU A 184 25.55 -35.56 9.99
N ASP A 185 25.83 -36.85 9.82
CA ASP A 185 25.07 -37.80 9.01
C ASP A 185 23.62 -37.87 9.54
N ASP A 186 22.75 -37.04 8.98
CA ASP A 186 21.38 -36.81 9.43
C ASP A 186 20.50 -38.05 9.15
N GLU A 187 20.59 -39.07 10.00
CA GLU A 187 19.76 -40.29 9.94
C GLU A 187 18.24 -39.97 9.90
N ASN A 188 17.86 -38.74 10.28
CA ASN A 188 16.53 -38.15 10.22
C ASN A 188 16.03 -37.84 8.80
N ALA A 189 16.91 -37.72 7.80
CA ALA A 189 16.55 -37.50 6.40
C ALA A 189 16.09 -38.77 5.69
N SER A 190 16.27 -39.95 6.30
CA SER A 190 15.80 -41.22 5.74
C SER A 190 14.26 -41.23 5.54
N VAL A 191 13.82 -41.56 4.33
CA VAL A 191 12.40 -41.59 3.97
C VAL A 191 11.77 -42.89 4.47
N VAL A 192 10.85 -42.79 5.43
CA VAL A 192 10.13 -43.91 6.05
C VAL A 192 8.63 -43.77 5.76
N SER A 193 7.92 -44.89 5.61
CA SER A 193 6.45 -44.88 5.54
C SER A 193 5.85 -44.80 6.94
N TYR A 194 5.00 -43.81 7.19
CA TYR A 194 4.26 -43.65 8.45
C TYR A 194 2.78 -43.40 8.20
N GLU A 195 1.96 -43.60 9.22
CA GLU A 195 0.51 -43.33 9.17
C GLU A 195 0.25 -41.88 9.60
N ASP A 196 -0.43 -41.14 8.73
CA ASP A 196 -0.90 -39.77 8.98
C ASP A 196 -2.04 -39.76 10.02
N GLU A 197 -2.36 -38.59 10.56
CA GLU A 197 -3.46 -38.38 11.53
C GLU A 197 -4.82 -38.90 11.01
N LEU A 198 -5.00 -38.93 9.70
CA LEU A 198 -6.20 -39.45 9.03
C LEU A 198 -6.13 -40.97 8.73
N GLY A 199 -5.14 -41.68 9.27
CA GLY A 199 -4.96 -43.12 9.07
C GLY A 199 -4.50 -43.53 7.65
N ARG A 200 -3.99 -42.59 6.86
CA ARG A 200 -3.45 -42.85 5.51
C ARG A 200 -1.95 -43.10 5.60
N THR A 201 -1.42 -44.07 4.84
CA THR A 201 0.02 -44.29 4.75
C THR A 201 0.68 -43.24 3.86
N ARG A 202 1.59 -42.46 4.43
CA ARG A 202 2.41 -41.44 3.73
C ARG A 202 3.88 -41.84 3.79
N ARG A 203 4.68 -41.40 2.82
CA ARG A 203 6.16 -41.49 2.87
C ARG A 203 6.71 -40.12 3.18
N GLY A 204 7.50 -40.00 4.23
CA GLY A 204 8.12 -38.76 4.65
C GLY A 204 9.40 -39.03 5.42
N THR A 205 10.00 -37.98 5.97
CA THR A 205 11.25 -38.12 6.74
C THR A 205 11.00 -38.84 8.06
N ARG A 206 12.04 -39.48 8.61
CA ARG A 206 11.96 -40.10 9.95
C ARG A 206 11.56 -39.08 11.03
N ALA A 207 11.96 -37.82 10.88
CA ALA A 207 11.53 -36.73 11.76
C ALA A 207 10.02 -36.45 11.66
N GLU A 208 9.47 -36.45 10.45
CA GLU A 208 8.03 -36.28 10.21
C GLU A 208 7.23 -37.47 10.76
N ALA A 209 7.73 -38.69 10.57
CA ALA A 209 7.16 -39.90 11.16
C ALA A 209 7.15 -39.85 12.70
N ALA A 210 8.21 -39.36 13.32
CA ALA A 210 8.29 -39.18 14.77
C ALA A 210 7.31 -38.12 15.29
N ARG A 211 7.07 -37.03 14.54
CA ARG A 211 6.05 -36.03 14.90
C ARG A 211 4.64 -36.63 14.81
N ALA A 212 4.33 -37.36 13.74
CA ALA A 212 3.05 -38.03 13.58
C ALA A 212 2.80 -39.06 14.71
N ALA A 213 3.82 -39.82 15.10
CA ALA A 213 3.73 -40.75 16.23
C ALA A 213 3.48 -40.04 17.58
N ARG A 214 4.08 -38.86 17.80
CA ARG A 214 3.84 -38.06 19.02
C ARG A 214 2.41 -37.52 19.08
N VAL A 215 1.88 -37.04 17.96
CA VAL A 215 0.49 -36.58 17.87
C VAL A 215 -0.49 -37.73 18.13
N LYS A 216 -0.25 -38.90 17.51
CA LYS A 216 -1.05 -40.12 17.73
C LYS A 216 -1.05 -40.57 19.19
N ALA A 217 0.09 -40.48 19.89
CA ALA A 217 0.22 -40.82 21.31
C ALA A 217 -0.38 -39.76 22.27
N GLU A 218 -0.48 -38.52 21.83
CA GLU A 218 -1.16 -37.43 22.55
C GLU A 218 -2.68 -37.55 22.40
N GLU A 219 -3.16 -37.95 21.22
CA GLU A 219 -4.58 -38.23 20.95
C GLU A 219 -5.06 -39.54 21.63
N SER A 220 -4.22 -40.58 21.69
CA SER A 220 -4.53 -41.84 22.40
C SER A 220 -4.56 -41.69 23.93
N GLY A 221 -4.15 -40.53 24.46
CA GLY A 221 -4.10 -40.27 25.90
C GLY A 221 -2.99 -41.02 26.65
N GLU A 222 -2.14 -41.80 25.97
CA GLU A 222 -1.04 -42.52 26.63
C GLU A 222 0.03 -41.57 27.20
N ARG A 223 0.18 -40.38 26.60
CA ARG A 223 1.07 -39.33 27.10
C ARG A 223 0.49 -38.48 28.24
N SER A 224 -0.83 -38.42 28.44
CA SER A 224 -1.37 -37.65 29.56
C SER A 224 -0.91 -38.22 30.91
N ASN A 225 -0.73 -39.54 30.98
CA ASN A 225 -0.32 -40.26 32.18
C ASN A 225 1.15 -39.99 32.59
N MET A 226 2.03 -39.59 31.65
CA MET A 226 3.45 -39.32 31.95
C MET A 226 3.69 -37.87 32.37
N GLN A 227 2.91 -36.92 31.84
CA GLN A 227 2.95 -35.49 32.20
C GLN A 227 2.30 -35.22 33.57
N GLU A 228 1.52 -36.16 34.12
CA GLU A 228 0.83 -36.03 35.40
C GLU A 228 1.69 -36.32 36.63
N ARG A 229 2.94 -36.80 36.48
CA ARG A 229 3.81 -37.15 37.63
C ARG A 229 4.20 -35.96 38.52
N TRP A 230 4.04 -34.73 38.03
CA TRP A 230 4.28 -33.49 38.79
C TRP A 230 3.00 -32.90 39.40
N ARG A 231 1.83 -33.46 39.09
CA ARG A 231 0.54 -33.02 39.61
C ARG A 231 0.10 -33.97 40.73
N PRO A 232 -0.32 -33.45 41.90
CA PRO A 232 -0.92 -34.30 42.92
C PRO A 232 -2.17 -34.99 42.35
N SER A 233 -2.38 -36.24 42.73
CA SER A 233 -3.54 -37.04 42.32
C SER A 233 -4.83 -36.28 42.65
N ARG A 234 -5.75 -36.23 41.68
CA ARG A 234 -7.08 -35.63 41.88
C ARG A 234 -7.76 -36.31 43.08
N PRO A 235 -8.28 -35.56 44.06
CA PRO A 235 -8.96 -36.15 45.21
C PRO A 235 -10.19 -36.94 44.76
N GLU A 236 -10.40 -38.12 45.34
CA GLU A 236 -11.50 -39.02 44.97
C GLU A 236 -12.88 -38.46 45.37
N ASN A 237 -12.92 -37.68 46.45
CA ASN A 237 -14.15 -37.09 46.98
C ASN A 237 -14.30 -35.63 46.52
N LEU A 238 -14.69 -35.46 45.27
CA LEU A 238 -15.09 -34.15 44.74
C LEU A 238 -16.50 -33.81 45.22
N ILE A 239 -16.66 -32.67 45.86
CA ILE A 239 -17.98 -32.15 46.20
C ILE A 239 -18.54 -31.49 44.95
N TYR A 240 -19.62 -32.05 44.42
CA TYR A 240 -20.31 -31.52 43.24
C TYR A 240 -21.41 -30.53 43.68
N GLY A 241 -21.46 -29.35 43.05
CA GLY A 241 -22.47 -28.32 43.32
C GLY A 241 -21.97 -27.14 44.18
N GLU A 242 -22.86 -26.16 44.42
CA GLU A 242 -22.59 -24.97 45.22
C GLU A 242 -22.51 -25.34 46.72
N THR A 243 -21.32 -25.73 47.19
CA THR A 243 -21.07 -26.02 48.60
C THR A 243 -20.12 -24.99 49.19
N VAL A 244 -20.63 -24.17 50.11
CA VAL A 244 -19.83 -23.18 50.83
C VAL A 244 -19.22 -23.89 52.05
N GLN A 245 -17.93 -24.17 52.02
CA GLN A 245 -17.18 -24.64 53.19
C GLN A 245 -16.97 -23.48 54.18
N ALA A 246 -18.02 -23.10 54.90
CA ALA A 246 -17.99 -21.98 55.85
C ALA A 246 -16.94 -22.17 56.96
N GLU A 247 -16.64 -23.41 57.32
CA GLU A 247 -15.68 -23.76 58.37
C GLU A 247 -14.22 -23.84 57.88
N ALA A 248 -13.97 -23.84 56.57
CA ALA A 248 -12.61 -23.86 56.02
C ALA A 248 -11.87 -22.53 56.30
N PHE A 249 -12.62 -21.46 56.55
CA PHE A 249 -12.09 -20.15 56.91
C PHE A 249 -12.58 -19.76 58.30
N ASN A 250 -11.93 -20.30 59.33
CA ASN A 250 -12.04 -19.83 60.71
C ASN A 250 -10.91 -18.82 60.99
N PRO A 251 -11.06 -17.53 60.64
CA PRO A 251 -10.07 -16.52 60.98
C PRO A 251 -9.92 -16.46 62.50
N SER A 252 -8.70 -16.24 62.97
CA SER A 252 -8.47 -15.95 64.38
C SER A 252 -9.29 -14.73 64.81
N ALA A 253 -9.63 -14.63 66.09
CA ALA A 253 -10.43 -13.51 66.61
C ALA A 253 -9.85 -12.13 66.27
N ALA A 254 -8.51 -12.04 66.17
CA ALA A 254 -7.80 -10.83 65.76
C ALA A 254 -7.96 -10.53 64.25
N ALA A 255 -7.93 -11.55 63.39
CA ALA A 255 -8.16 -11.38 61.96
C ALA A 255 -9.64 -10.99 61.69
N ALA A 256 -10.58 -11.58 62.44
CA ALA A 256 -11.99 -11.23 62.35
C ALA A 256 -12.27 -9.76 62.74
N SER A 257 -11.63 -9.25 63.79
CA SER A 257 -11.77 -7.85 64.21
C SER A 257 -11.14 -6.86 63.23
N GLN A 258 -10.00 -7.21 62.62
CA GLN A 258 -9.39 -6.41 61.55
C GLN A 258 -10.27 -6.38 60.30
N MET A 259 -10.86 -7.52 59.91
CA MET A 259 -11.77 -7.59 58.77
C MET A 259 -13.04 -6.77 59.00
N SER A 260 -13.63 -6.81 60.20
CA SER A 260 -14.81 -5.99 60.51
C SER A 260 -14.46 -4.49 60.51
N TYR A 261 -13.31 -4.12 61.06
CA TYR A 261 -12.81 -2.75 61.03
C TYR A 261 -12.59 -2.23 59.60
N LEU A 262 -11.99 -3.04 58.73
CA LEU A 262 -11.82 -2.71 57.31
C LEU A 262 -13.16 -2.62 56.57
N ALA A 263 -14.12 -3.50 56.90
CA ALA A 263 -15.46 -3.48 56.30
C ALA A 263 -16.28 -2.26 56.72
N THR A 264 -16.05 -1.71 57.92
CA THR A 264 -16.67 -0.44 58.35
C THR A 264 -16.08 0.76 57.62
N ARG A 265 -14.79 0.72 57.28
CA ARG A 265 -14.10 1.79 56.54
C ARG A 265 -14.26 1.69 55.02
N ARG A 266 -14.76 0.56 54.51
CA ARG A 266 -14.97 0.35 53.08
C ARG A 266 -16.22 1.11 52.64
N ASP A 267 -16.11 1.82 51.51
CA ASP A 267 -17.25 2.41 50.83
C ASP A 267 -18.23 1.31 50.41
N ARG A 268 -19.44 1.36 50.96
CA ARG A 268 -20.55 0.43 50.68
C ARG A 268 -21.39 0.86 49.48
N SER A 269 -20.96 1.89 48.74
CA SER A 269 -21.55 2.19 47.44
C SER A 269 -21.42 0.96 46.56
N ALA A 270 -22.48 0.62 45.81
CA ALA A 270 -22.41 -0.43 44.82
C ALA A 270 -21.22 -0.15 43.89
N THR A 271 -20.21 -1.03 43.92
CA THR A 271 -19.14 -1.11 42.93
C THR A 271 -19.53 -2.23 41.98
N PRO A 272 -19.74 -1.99 40.68
CA PRO A 272 -19.36 -0.78 39.93
C PRO A 272 -20.24 0.44 40.25
N PRO A 273 -19.66 1.66 40.30
CA PRO A 273 -20.45 2.88 40.47
C PRO A 273 -21.55 2.94 39.41
N GLY A 274 -22.64 3.67 39.72
CA GLY A 274 -23.69 3.93 38.75
C GLY A 274 -23.13 4.46 37.43
N GLU A 275 -23.93 4.36 36.36
CA GLU A 275 -23.55 4.71 34.99
C GLU A 275 -22.86 6.09 34.94
N SER A 276 -21.53 6.06 34.91
CA SER A 276 -20.69 7.25 34.79
C SER A 276 -20.22 7.31 33.35
N HIS A 277 -20.55 8.41 32.70
CA HIS A 277 -20.23 8.61 31.29
C HIS A 277 -19.03 9.52 31.14
N TYR A 278 -18.35 9.37 30.01
CA TYR A 278 -17.22 10.20 29.64
C TYR A 278 -17.67 11.67 29.52
N ASP A 279 -16.98 12.58 30.22
CA ASP A 279 -17.18 14.02 30.12
C ASP A 279 -16.09 14.63 29.23
N ALA A 280 -16.50 15.19 28.10
CA ALA A 280 -15.58 15.72 27.10
C ALA A 280 -14.94 17.06 27.49
N ASP A 281 -15.47 17.73 28.51
CA ASP A 281 -14.89 18.97 29.05
C ASP A 281 -13.82 18.70 30.11
N ALA A 282 -13.79 17.49 30.67
CA ALA A 282 -12.82 17.12 31.71
C ALA A 282 -11.39 16.95 31.16
N GLU A 283 -11.24 16.75 29.85
CA GLU A 283 -9.94 16.55 29.22
C GLU A 283 -9.82 17.25 27.86
N VAL A 284 -8.60 17.73 27.55
CA VAL A 284 -8.33 18.44 26.31
C VAL A 284 -7.93 17.45 25.21
N ARG A 285 -8.83 16.52 24.86
CA ARG A 285 -8.66 15.60 23.71
C ARG A 285 -9.40 16.04 22.46
N ASN A 286 -10.04 17.20 22.51
CA ASN A 286 -10.97 17.73 21.50
C ASN A 286 -10.26 18.27 20.23
N ARG A 287 -8.95 18.01 20.07
CA ARG A 287 -8.14 18.49 18.94
C ARG A 287 -8.05 17.52 17.77
N GLY A 288 -8.61 16.32 17.89
CA GLY A 288 -8.63 15.31 16.82
C GLY A 288 -9.77 15.52 15.81
N THR A 289 -9.61 14.99 14.60
CA THR A 289 -10.70 14.87 13.62
C THR A 289 -11.69 13.80 14.06
N GLY A 290 -12.99 14.07 13.96
CA GLY A 290 -14.03 13.11 14.35
C GLY A 290 -14.38 13.13 15.85
N PHE A 291 -14.05 14.21 16.55
CA PHE A 291 -14.50 14.42 17.92
C PHE A 291 -16.02 14.68 17.95
N TYR A 292 -16.74 13.89 18.74
CA TYR A 292 -18.18 14.04 18.99
C TYR A 292 -18.42 14.06 20.50
N ALA A 293 -18.95 15.17 21.03
CA ALA A 293 -19.26 15.33 22.45
C ALA A 293 -20.71 14.91 22.72
N PHE A 294 -20.88 13.89 23.56
CA PHE A 294 -22.22 13.49 24.00
C PHE A 294 -22.79 14.47 25.02
N SER A 295 -24.12 14.59 25.02
CA SER A 295 -24.82 15.31 26.08
C SER A 295 -24.65 14.62 27.42
N LYS A 296 -24.71 15.40 28.51
CA LYS A 296 -24.75 14.89 29.89
C LYS A 296 -26.14 14.32 30.24
N ASP A 297 -27.17 14.71 29.49
CA ASP A 297 -28.53 14.22 29.66
C ASP A 297 -28.69 12.83 29.03
N GLU A 298 -29.07 11.83 29.82
CA GLU A 298 -29.07 10.44 29.37
C GLU A 298 -30.05 10.16 28.21
N ASN A 299 -31.20 10.83 28.20
CA ASN A 299 -32.17 10.68 27.10
C ASN A 299 -31.62 11.23 25.78
N VAL A 300 -30.95 12.39 25.82
CA VAL A 300 -30.34 13.02 24.64
C VAL A 300 -29.15 12.18 24.19
N ARG A 301 -28.32 11.72 25.13
CA ARG A 301 -27.19 10.85 24.86
C ARG A 301 -27.61 9.54 24.19
N ARG A 302 -28.70 8.91 24.66
CA ARG A 302 -29.25 7.69 24.04
C ARG A 302 -29.67 7.93 22.59
N GLN A 303 -30.34 9.05 22.32
CA GLN A 303 -30.71 9.43 20.94
C GLN A 303 -29.48 9.67 20.07
N GLN A 304 -28.47 10.37 20.58
CA GLN A 304 -27.21 10.60 19.88
C GLN A 304 -26.46 9.27 19.59
N MET A 305 -26.50 8.32 20.53
CA MET A 305 -25.94 6.98 20.33
C MET A 305 -26.70 6.20 19.26
N GLU A 306 -28.02 6.28 19.24
CA GLU A 306 -28.86 5.64 18.23
C GLU A 306 -28.59 6.21 16.83
N GLU A 307 -28.43 7.53 16.71
CA GLU A 307 -28.08 8.22 15.47
C GLU A 307 -26.68 7.81 14.97
N LEU A 308 -25.70 7.66 15.85
CA LEU A 308 -24.37 7.18 15.46
C LEU A 308 -24.38 5.73 14.99
N VAL A 309 -25.21 4.88 15.62
CA VAL A 309 -25.39 3.49 15.20
C VAL A 309 -26.08 3.42 13.85
N SER A 310 -27.13 4.21 13.61
CA SER A 310 -27.81 4.23 12.31
C SER A 310 -26.87 4.71 11.19
N ALA A 311 -26.10 5.77 11.42
CA ALA A 311 -25.09 6.25 10.47
C ALA A 311 -24.01 5.18 10.19
N ARG A 312 -23.58 4.44 11.22
CA ARG A 312 -22.64 3.33 11.05
C ARG A 312 -23.25 2.24 10.16
N ASP A 313 -24.48 1.82 10.43
CA ASP A 313 -25.16 0.77 9.68
C ASP A 313 -25.36 1.17 8.21
N GLU A 314 -25.70 2.44 7.94
CA GLU A 314 -25.79 2.96 6.58
C GLU A 314 -24.46 2.90 5.83
N THR A 315 -23.36 3.36 6.46
CA THR A 315 -22.03 3.31 5.83
C THR A 315 -21.55 1.87 5.62
N GLN A 316 -21.90 0.97 6.54
CA GLN A 316 -21.57 -0.45 6.40
C GLN A 316 -22.35 -1.07 5.23
N ARG A 317 -23.66 -0.81 5.14
CA ARG A 317 -24.49 -1.27 4.01
C ARG A 317 -23.97 -0.75 2.67
N GLU A 318 -23.57 0.51 2.59
CA GLU A 318 -22.99 1.08 1.37
C GLU A 318 -21.66 0.40 0.99
N ARG A 319 -20.78 0.17 1.98
CA ARG A 319 -19.51 -0.54 1.77
C ARG A 319 -19.74 -1.97 1.28
N GLU A 320 -20.66 -2.70 1.89
CA GLU A 320 -21.01 -4.06 1.48
C GLU A 320 -21.62 -4.08 0.08
N ALA A 321 -22.53 -3.15 -0.24
CA ALA A 321 -23.10 -3.02 -1.58
C ALA A 321 -22.02 -2.72 -2.65
N ARG A 322 -21.07 -1.85 -2.33
CA ARG A 322 -19.93 -1.55 -3.20
C ARG A 322 -19.02 -2.76 -3.38
N GLN A 323 -18.78 -3.54 -2.32
CA GLN A 323 -18.00 -4.77 -2.40
C GLN A 323 -18.70 -5.83 -3.25
N LYS A 324 -20.02 -6.02 -3.08
CA LYS A 324 -20.83 -6.94 -3.90
C LYS A 324 -20.75 -6.60 -5.38
N ARG A 325 -20.97 -5.34 -5.74
CA ARG A 325 -20.82 -4.86 -7.13
C ARG A 325 -19.41 -5.09 -7.70
N ARG A 326 -18.37 -4.92 -6.88
CA ARG A 326 -16.99 -5.21 -7.29
C ARG A 326 -16.78 -6.71 -7.51
N ALA A 327 -17.28 -7.55 -6.62
CA ALA A 327 -17.20 -9.00 -6.73
C ALA A 327 -17.94 -9.52 -7.98
N GLU A 328 -19.15 -9.04 -8.24
CA GLU A 328 -19.91 -9.35 -9.46
C GLU A 328 -19.13 -8.96 -10.72
N ARG A 329 -18.52 -7.77 -10.74
CA ARG A 329 -17.69 -7.34 -11.86
C ARG A 329 -16.47 -8.23 -12.07
N GLU A 330 -15.81 -8.67 -11.00
CA GLU A 330 -14.67 -9.59 -11.10
C GLU A 330 -15.11 -10.97 -11.57
N GLN A 331 -16.23 -11.51 -11.09
CA GLN A 331 -16.77 -12.79 -11.58
C GLN A 331 -17.05 -12.74 -13.09
N ILE A 332 -17.68 -11.66 -13.59
CA ILE A 332 -17.93 -11.49 -15.02
C ILE A 332 -16.61 -11.45 -15.81
N LYS A 333 -15.59 -10.76 -15.29
CA LYS A 333 -14.27 -10.72 -15.94
C LYS A 333 -13.61 -12.10 -15.95
N ASP A 334 -13.71 -12.86 -14.86
CA ASP A 334 -13.11 -14.18 -14.75
C ASP A 334 -13.79 -15.19 -15.67
N GLU A 335 -15.10 -15.12 -15.82
CA GLU A 335 -15.83 -15.89 -16.83
C GLU A 335 -15.39 -15.55 -18.26
N ARG A 336 -15.20 -14.26 -18.55
CA ARG A 336 -14.68 -13.81 -19.85
C ARG A 336 -13.26 -14.32 -20.07
N ARG A 337 -12.38 -14.24 -19.06
CA ARG A 337 -11.01 -14.76 -19.11
C ARG A 337 -10.98 -16.27 -19.35
N LYS A 338 -11.85 -17.04 -18.69
CA LYS A 338 -12.00 -18.49 -18.92
C LYS A 338 -12.39 -18.80 -20.37
N LYS A 339 -13.42 -18.13 -20.90
CA LYS A 339 -13.85 -18.31 -22.31
C LYS A 339 -12.75 -17.96 -23.31
N ILE A 340 -12.02 -16.88 -23.06
CA ILE A 340 -10.86 -16.50 -23.90
C ILE A 340 -9.77 -17.58 -23.82
N GLY A 341 -9.49 -18.11 -22.63
CA GLY A 341 -8.55 -19.21 -22.43
C GLY A 341 -8.93 -20.47 -23.22
N GLU A 342 -10.22 -20.85 -23.20
CA GLU A 342 -10.74 -21.97 -23.99
C GLU A 342 -10.63 -21.75 -25.50
N LEU A 343 -10.93 -20.54 -25.98
CA LEU A 343 -10.77 -20.20 -27.41
C LEU A 343 -9.29 -20.20 -27.82
N ARG A 344 -8.40 -19.68 -26.97
CA ARG A 344 -6.95 -19.70 -27.19
C ARG A 344 -6.41 -21.14 -27.21
N SER A 345 -6.85 -22.02 -26.31
CA SER A 345 -6.41 -23.42 -26.28
C SER A 345 -6.90 -24.20 -27.51
N LYS A 346 -8.16 -24.01 -27.92
CA LYS A 346 -8.70 -24.57 -29.18
C LYS A 346 -7.90 -24.10 -30.39
N ARG A 347 -7.64 -22.81 -30.51
CA ARG A 347 -6.84 -22.26 -31.62
C ARG A 347 -5.42 -22.83 -31.62
N ARG A 348 -4.77 -22.96 -30.46
CA ARG A 348 -3.45 -23.61 -30.36
C ARG A 348 -3.50 -25.07 -30.80
N ALA A 349 -4.54 -25.81 -30.43
CA ALA A 349 -4.72 -27.20 -30.86
C ALA A 349 -4.96 -27.31 -32.37
N GLU A 350 -5.76 -26.43 -32.97
CA GLU A 350 -5.99 -26.38 -34.42
C GLU A 350 -4.71 -26.02 -35.18
N MET A 351 -3.95 -25.03 -34.72
CA MET A 351 -2.66 -24.68 -35.33
C MET A 351 -1.64 -25.81 -35.19
N PHE A 352 -1.64 -26.53 -34.06
CA PHE A 352 -0.81 -27.72 -33.87
C PHE A 352 -1.20 -28.83 -34.88
N LEU A 353 -2.49 -29.11 -35.04
CA LEU A 353 -2.99 -30.11 -36.00
C LEU A 353 -2.71 -29.71 -37.46
N ALA A 354 -2.91 -28.44 -37.82
CA ALA A 354 -2.58 -27.92 -39.15
C ALA A 354 -1.07 -27.97 -39.42
N GLY A 355 -0.24 -27.68 -38.42
CA GLY A 355 1.21 -27.83 -38.48
C GLY A 355 1.65 -29.29 -38.67
N LEU A 356 0.96 -30.24 -38.03
CA LEU A 356 1.22 -31.68 -38.17
C LEU A 356 0.86 -32.21 -39.57
N GLY A 357 -0.22 -31.69 -40.17
CA GLY A 357 -0.60 -32.00 -41.55
C GLY A 357 0.40 -31.53 -42.61
N ASN A 358 1.19 -30.51 -42.31
CA ASN A 358 2.24 -29.98 -43.20
C ASN A 358 3.59 -30.72 -43.07
N VAL A 359 3.77 -31.55 -42.04
CA VAL A 359 5.00 -32.37 -41.86
C VAL A 359 4.92 -33.69 -42.64
N GLY A 360 3.75 -34.04 -43.19
CA GLY A 360 3.54 -35.22 -44.04
C GLY A 360 4.01 -35.06 -45.50
N ASP A 361 4.36 -33.86 -45.95
CA ASP A 361 4.75 -33.57 -47.35
C ASP A 361 6.25 -33.25 -47.51
N TRP A 362 7.06 -33.55 -46.48
CA TRP A 362 8.52 -33.31 -46.46
C TRP A 362 9.36 -34.60 -46.48
N SER A 363 8.77 -35.75 -46.81
CA SER A 363 9.50 -36.99 -47.07
C SER A 363 9.44 -37.36 -48.56
N GLY A 364 10.48 -37.01 -49.33
CA GLY A 364 10.86 -37.80 -50.50
C GLY A 364 10.95 -37.10 -51.86
N SER A 365 11.43 -35.85 -51.95
CA SER A 365 11.99 -35.33 -53.22
C SER A 365 13.47 -35.69 -53.28
N THR A 366 13.81 -36.86 -53.84
CA THR A 366 15.20 -37.23 -54.15
C THR A 366 15.69 -36.46 -55.39
N PRO A 367 16.85 -35.78 -55.36
CA PRO A 367 17.42 -35.19 -56.56
C PRO A 367 17.97 -36.31 -57.45
N VAL A 368 17.49 -36.38 -58.68
CA VAL A 368 18.00 -37.29 -59.72
C VAL A 368 19.37 -36.80 -60.14
N GLU A 369 20.37 -37.62 -59.85
CA GLU A 369 21.76 -37.52 -60.29
C GLU A 369 21.81 -37.78 -61.80
N ALA A 370 22.21 -36.77 -62.57
CA ALA A 370 22.38 -36.87 -64.03
C ALA A 370 23.84 -37.24 -64.33
N ASP A 371 24.05 -38.47 -64.77
CA ASP A 371 25.26 -38.93 -65.44
C ASP A 371 24.89 -39.49 -66.82
N ALA A 372 25.79 -39.24 -67.78
CA ALA A 372 25.81 -39.54 -69.23
C ALA A 372 25.33 -38.43 -70.19
#